data_AF-A0A8J4YF46-F1
#
_entry.id   AF-A0A8J4YF46-F1
#
_cell.length_a   1.000
_cell.length_b   1.000
_cell.length_c   1.000
_cell.angle_alpha   90.00
_cell.angle_beta   90.00
_cell.angle_gamma   90.00
#
_symmetry.space_group_name_H-M   'P 1'
#
loop_
_entity.id
_entity.type
_entity.pdbx_description
1 polymer ?
#
loop_
_entity_poly.entity_id
_entity_poly.type
_entity_poly.pdbx_seq_one_letter_code
_entity_poly.pdbx_strand_id
1 'polypeptide(L)'
;MGQFFQVQDDYLDCFGDSSLTGKIGTDIGKGKCTWLSVVALQRATPSQRLIMEEHYGRQEDESVDRVKQLYKELNLPATYRAYEDSTSSMIRTHIQQISRGLNHNVFFNFLDKIHRRSS
;
A
#
# COMPACT_ATOMS: atom_id res chain seq x y z
N MET A 1 13.54 -2.68 0.77
CA MET A 1 12.86 -3.33 -0.37
C MET A 1 11.69 -4.22 0.08
N GLY A 2 11.88 -5.18 0.99
CA GLY A 2 10.76 -6.03 1.46
C GLY A 2 9.58 -5.26 2.07
N GLN A 3 9.85 -4.28 2.95
CA GLN A 3 8.81 -3.39 3.48
C GLN A 3 8.08 -2.63 2.37
N PHE A 4 8.82 -2.08 1.39
CA PHE A 4 8.24 -1.38 0.25
C PHE A 4 7.30 -2.31 -0.51
N PHE A 5 7.73 -3.53 -0.83
CA PHE A 5 6.91 -4.54 -1.49
C PHE A 5 5.61 -4.86 -0.73
N GLN A 6 5.68 -5.00 0.59
CA GLN A 6 4.47 -5.27 1.39
C GLN A 6 3.49 -4.09 1.36
N VAL A 7 3.98 -2.85 1.43
CA VAL A 7 3.11 -1.66 1.31
C VAL A 7 2.45 -1.59 -0.07
N GLN A 8 3.15 -2.01 -1.13
CA GLN A 8 2.56 -2.12 -2.46
C GLN A 8 1.48 -3.22 -2.52
N ASP A 9 1.72 -4.39 -1.91
CA ASP A 9 0.71 -5.46 -1.86
C ASP A 9 -0.53 -5.03 -1.07
N ASP A 10 -0.37 -4.37 0.08
CA ASP A 10 -1.47 -3.81 0.87
C ASP A 10 -2.30 -2.79 0.05
N TYR A 11 -1.63 -1.95 -0.75
CA TYR A 11 -2.29 -0.98 -1.62
C TYR A 11 -3.03 -1.66 -2.77
N LEU A 12 -2.39 -2.62 -3.45
CA LEU A 12 -2.96 -3.34 -4.58
C LEU A 12 -4.09 -4.29 -4.16
N ASP A 13 -4.10 -4.81 -2.94
CA ASP A 13 -5.25 -5.58 -2.43
C ASP A 13 -6.51 -4.69 -2.40
N CYS A 14 -6.38 -3.42 -2.04
CA CYS A 14 -7.53 -2.52 -1.91
C CYS A 14 -7.91 -1.79 -3.22
N PHE A 15 -6.91 -1.30 -3.95
CA PHE A 15 -7.07 -0.41 -5.12
C PHE A 15 -6.57 -1.01 -6.43
N GLY A 16 -5.99 -2.21 -6.40
CA GLY A 16 -5.55 -2.91 -7.61
C GLY A 16 -6.73 -3.36 -8.45
N ASP A 17 -6.50 -3.42 -9.76
CA ASP A 17 -7.48 -3.96 -10.69
C ASP A 17 -7.51 -5.49 -10.58
N SER A 18 -8.66 -6.06 -10.22
CA SER A 18 -8.82 -7.51 -10.05
C SER A 18 -8.55 -8.29 -11.34
N SER A 19 -8.71 -7.68 -12.52
CA SER A 19 -8.36 -8.27 -13.81
C SER A 19 -6.86 -8.42 -14.02
N LEU A 20 -6.05 -7.57 -13.37
CA LEU A 20 -4.59 -7.58 -13.43
C LEU A 20 -3.96 -8.36 -12.28
N THR A 21 -4.50 -8.23 -11.06
CA THR A 21 -3.98 -8.89 -9.86
C THR A 21 -4.40 -10.36 -9.77
N GLY A 22 -5.47 -10.75 -10.47
CA GLY A 22 -6.06 -12.10 -10.40
C GLY A 22 -6.69 -12.44 -9.04
N LYS A 23 -6.78 -11.47 -8.12
CA LYS A 23 -7.37 -11.64 -6.78
C LYS A 23 -8.35 -10.50 -6.49
N ILE A 24 -9.43 -10.85 -5.79
CA ILE A 24 -10.31 -9.87 -5.16
C ILE A 24 -9.68 -9.51 -3.81
N GLY A 25 -9.55 -8.21 -3.53
CA GLY A 25 -9.06 -7.72 -2.25
C GLY A 25 -9.89 -8.21 -1.07
N THR A 26 -9.22 -8.70 -0.01
CA THR A 26 -9.91 -9.23 1.18
C THR A 26 -9.45 -8.60 2.49
N ASP A 27 -8.45 -7.72 2.46
CA ASP A 27 -7.78 -7.28 3.67
C ASP A 27 -8.66 -6.45 4.60
N ILE A 28 -9.50 -5.58 4.03
CA ILE A 28 -10.48 -4.79 4.80
C ILE A 28 -11.46 -5.70 5.52
N GLY A 29 -12.08 -6.65 4.81
CA GLY A 29 -13.09 -7.53 5.41
C GLY A 29 -12.51 -8.55 6.39
N LYS A 30 -11.22 -8.86 6.27
CA LYS A 30 -10.46 -9.67 7.25
C LYS A 30 -9.94 -8.86 8.43
N GLY A 31 -10.08 -7.54 8.41
CA GLY A 31 -9.57 -6.66 9.47
C GLY A 31 -8.04 -6.70 9.59
N LYS A 32 -7.33 -6.94 8.48
CA LYS A 32 -5.86 -7.02 8.53
C LYS A 32 -5.24 -5.69 8.92
N CYS A 33 -4.14 -5.73 9.65
CA CYS A 33 -3.31 -4.55 9.92
C CYS A 33 -2.47 -4.22 8.68
N THR A 34 -3.05 -3.46 7.76
CA THR A 34 -2.41 -3.02 6.52
C THR A 34 -1.85 -1.61 6.66
N TRP A 35 -0.91 -1.25 5.80
CA TRP A 35 -0.42 0.13 5.67
C TRP A 35 -1.58 1.13 5.50
N LEU A 36 -2.57 0.79 4.67
CA LEU A 36 -3.75 1.63 4.46
C LEU A 36 -4.55 1.86 5.75
N SER A 37 -4.79 0.81 6.55
CA SER A 37 -5.52 0.96 7.82
C SER A 37 -4.78 1.83 8.84
N VAL A 38 -3.46 1.69 8.92
CA VAL A 38 -2.64 2.45 9.87
C VAL A 38 -2.61 3.92 9.46
N VAL A 39 -2.36 4.22 8.18
CA VAL A 39 -2.33 5.59 7.67
C VAL A 39 -3.70 6.24 7.73
N ALA A 40 -4.79 5.49 7.49
CA ALA A 40 -6.15 5.97 7.67
C ALA A 40 -6.38 6.42 9.12
N LEU A 41 -6.08 5.57 10.10
CA LEU A 41 -6.28 5.89 11.52
C LEU A 41 -5.42 7.06 12.03
N GLN A 42 -4.23 7.25 11.45
CA GLN A 42 -3.36 8.39 11.77
C GLN A 42 -3.92 9.74 11.27
N ARG A 43 -4.74 9.71 10.21
CA ARG A 43 -5.24 10.92 9.52
C ARG A 43 -6.72 11.18 9.75
N ALA A 44 -7.45 10.16 10.16
CA ALA A 44 -8.88 10.24 10.38
C ALA A 44 -9.23 11.25 11.48
N THR A 45 -10.23 12.07 11.20
CA THR A 45 -10.94 12.82 12.24
C THR A 45 -11.70 11.87 13.18
N PRO A 46 -12.15 12.32 14.36
CA PRO A 46 -12.91 11.47 15.29
C PRO A 46 -14.14 10.81 14.65
N SER A 47 -14.88 11.53 13.79
CA SER A 47 -16.04 10.98 13.07
C SER A 47 -15.64 9.95 12.02
N GLN A 48 -14.55 10.18 11.30
CA GLN A 48 -14.00 9.20 10.34
C GLN A 48 -13.45 7.95 11.03
N ARG A 49 -12.94 8.08 12.25
CA ARG A 49 -12.49 6.94 13.04
C ARG A 49 -13.64 6.01 13.42
N LEU A 50 -14.83 6.56 13.73
CA LEU A 50 -16.02 5.74 13.98
C LEU A 50 -16.38 4.86 12.77
N ILE A 51 -16.22 5.38 11.54
CA ILE A 51 -16.42 4.59 10.32
C ILE A 51 -15.46 3.40 10.27
N MET A 52 -14.18 3.61 10.62
CA MET A 52 -13.21 2.51 10.70
C MET A 52 -13.62 1.50 11.78
N GLU A 53 -14.09 1.94 12.95
CA GLU A 53 -14.49 1.06 14.05
C GLU A 53 -15.76 0.25 13.74
N GLU A 54 -16.69 0.81 12.97
CA GLU A 54 -17.95 0.17 12.60
C GLU A 54 -17.78 -0.84 11.46
N HIS A 55 -17.03 -0.47 10.43
CA HIS A 55 -16.98 -1.20 9.15
C HIS A 55 -15.69 -2.00 8.90
N TYR A 56 -14.57 -1.69 9.54
CA TYR A 56 -13.32 -2.42 9.29
C TYR A 56 -13.36 -3.82 9.90
N GLY A 57 -13.00 -4.86 9.15
CA GLY A 57 -13.12 -6.26 9.58
C GLY A 57 -14.51 -6.88 9.40
N ARG A 58 -15.39 -6.20 8.66
CA ARG A 58 -16.72 -6.69 8.26
C ARG A 58 -16.67 -7.22 6.83
N GLN A 59 -17.24 -8.40 6.59
CA GLN A 59 -17.16 -9.08 5.29
C GLN A 59 -18.21 -8.58 4.30
N GLU A 60 -19.21 -7.84 4.78
CA GLU A 60 -20.26 -7.25 3.99
C GLU A 60 -19.69 -6.23 3.00
N ASP A 61 -20.06 -6.37 1.72
CA ASP A 61 -19.56 -5.50 0.63
C ASP A 61 -19.78 -4.01 0.92
N GLU A 62 -20.94 -3.66 1.51
CA GLU A 62 -21.24 -2.28 1.91
C GLU A 62 -20.22 -1.72 2.93
N SER A 63 -19.81 -2.53 3.89
CA SER A 63 -18.80 -2.13 4.89
C SER A 63 -17.43 -1.98 4.25
N VAL A 64 -17.05 -2.91 3.37
CA VAL A 64 -15.79 -2.84 2.62
C VAL A 64 -15.76 -1.59 1.75
N ASP A 65 -16.84 -1.30 1.02
CA ASP A 65 -16.95 -0.13 0.15
C ASP A 65 -16.95 1.17 0.94
N ARG A 66 -17.58 1.20 2.13
CA ARG A 66 -17.54 2.37 3.00
C ARG A 66 -16.13 2.71 3.46
N VAL A 67 -15.34 1.71 3.85
CA VAL A 67 -13.92 1.88 4.20
C VAL A 67 -13.10 2.32 2.99
N LYS A 68 -13.30 1.71 1.81
CA LYS A 68 -12.62 2.13 0.57
C LYS A 68 -12.91 3.59 0.23
N GLN A 69 -14.15 4.03 0.43
CA GLN A 69 -14.54 5.42 0.21
C GLN A 69 -13.85 6.34 1.21
N LEU A 70 -13.78 5.96 2.49
CA LEU A 70 -13.03 6.71 3.49
C LEU A 70 -11.54 6.85 3.12
N TYR A 71 -10.91 5.80 2.59
CA TYR A 71 -9.53 5.89 2.12
C TYR A 71 -9.35 6.89 0.97
N LYS A 72 -10.34 7.03 0.09
CA LYS A 72 -10.35 8.07 -0.95
C LYS A 72 -10.53 9.47 -0.35
N GLU A 73 -11.46 9.64 0.60
CA GLU A 73 -11.69 10.90 1.32
C GLU A 73 -10.42 11.39 2.04
N LEU A 74 -9.65 10.46 2.63
CA LEU A 74 -8.36 10.74 3.29
C LEU A 74 -7.19 10.91 2.31
N ASN A 75 -7.46 10.86 1.00
CA ASN A 75 -6.49 10.97 -0.08
C ASN A 75 -5.31 9.99 0.06
N LEU A 76 -5.60 8.76 0.48
CA LEU A 76 -4.60 7.70 0.62
C LEU A 76 -3.96 7.28 -0.72
N PRO A 77 -4.67 7.28 -1.87
CA PRO A 77 -4.04 7.03 -3.17
C PRO A 77 -2.89 7.99 -3.48
N ALA A 78 -3.07 9.31 -3.28
CA ALA A 78 -1.99 10.28 -3.49
C ALA A 78 -0.87 10.11 -2.46
N THR A 79 -1.23 9.77 -1.21
CA THR A 79 -0.26 9.50 -0.15
C THR A 79 0.64 8.31 -0.48
N TYR A 80 0.05 7.24 -1.00
CA TYR A 80 0.78 6.07 -1.46
C TYR A 80 1.72 6.42 -2.61
N ARG A 81 1.28 7.22 -3.60
CA ARG A 81 2.15 7.67 -4.70
C ARG A 81 3.37 8.44 -4.20
N ALA A 82 3.17 9.38 -3.28
CA ALA A 82 4.28 10.11 -2.68
C ALA A 82 5.24 9.19 -1.90
N TYR A 83 4.70 8.21 -1.18
CA TYR A 83 5.49 7.19 -0.48
C TYR A 83 6.28 6.31 -1.46
N GLU A 84 5.65 5.88 -2.56
CA GLU A 84 6.25 5.04 -3.61
C GLU A 84 7.44 5.73 -4.27
N ASP A 85 7.26 6.99 -4.70
CA ASP A 85 8.32 7.77 -5.35
C ASP A 85 9.49 8.05 -4.40
N SER A 86 9.19 8.48 -3.17
CA SER A 86 10.20 8.77 -2.15
C SER A 86 11.01 7.53 -1.77
N THR A 87 10.32 6.41 -1.53
CA THR A 87 10.96 5.15 -1.14
C THR A 87 11.78 4.57 -2.29
N SER A 88 11.29 4.63 -3.53
CA SER A 88 12.04 4.20 -4.72
C SER A 88 13.33 5.01 -4.91
N SER A 89 13.26 6.33 -4.76
CA SER A 89 14.42 7.22 -4.83
C SER A 89 15.44 6.94 -3.72
N MET A 90 14.98 6.74 -2.49
CA MET A 90 15.83 6.37 -1.35
C MET A 90 16.55 5.03 -1.60
N ILE A 91 15.81 4.00 -2.05
CA ILE A 91 16.40 2.68 -2.34
C ILE A 91 17.44 2.81 -3.47
N ARG A 92 17.13 3.54 -4.54
CA ARG A 92 18.07 3.78 -5.65
C ARG A 92 19.37 4.45 -5.16
N THR A 93 19.25 5.47 -4.31
CA THR A 93 20.40 6.15 -3.70
C THR A 93 21.23 5.20 -2.84
N HIS A 94 20.58 4.38 -2.00
CA HIS A 94 21.30 3.40 -1.19
C HIS A 94 22.01 2.33 -2.02
N ILE A 95 21.41 1.84 -3.11
CA ILE A 95 22.07 0.89 -4.02
C ILE A 95 23.37 1.50 -4.57
N GLN A 96 23.34 2.76 -5.03
CA GLN A 96 24.52 3.45 -5.54
C GLN A 96 25.62 3.61 -4.48
N GLN A 97 25.23 3.79 -3.22
CA GLN A 97 26.16 3.99 -2.10
C GLN A 97 26.82 2.69 -1.61
N ILE A 98 26.37 1.50 -2.03
CA ILE A 98 26.95 0.22 -1.61
C ILE A 98 28.32 0.02 -2.27
N SER A 99 29.37 0.57 -1.68
CA SER A 99 30.74 0.51 -2.18
C SER A 99 31.51 -0.68 -1.59
N ARG A 100 31.09 -1.93 -1.83
CA ARG A 100 31.81 -3.12 -1.32
C ARG A 100 31.77 -4.34 -2.25
N GLY A 101 32.03 -4.13 -3.55
CA GLY A 101 32.22 -5.25 -4.50
C GLY A 101 30.95 -6.04 -4.85
N LEU A 102 29.80 -5.67 -4.31
CA LEU A 102 28.50 -6.20 -4.72
C LEU A 102 28.07 -5.56 -6.05
N ASN A 103 27.62 -6.38 -6.99
CA ASN A 103 27.11 -5.89 -8.26
C ASN A 103 25.77 -5.17 -8.06
N HIS A 104 25.78 -3.83 -8.21
CA HIS A 104 24.60 -2.98 -8.08
C HIS A 104 23.45 -3.38 -9.01
N ASN A 105 23.77 -3.95 -10.18
CA ASN A 105 22.78 -4.35 -11.17
C ASN A 105 21.82 -5.41 -10.63
N VAL A 106 22.27 -6.27 -9.71
CA VAL A 106 21.38 -7.24 -9.06
C VAL A 106 20.27 -6.50 -8.31
N PHE A 107 20.62 -5.49 -7.53
CA PHE A 107 19.66 -4.73 -6.74
C PHE A 107 18.79 -3.80 -7.59
N PHE A 108 19.33 -3.22 -8.67
CA PHE A 108 18.51 -2.47 -9.62
C PHE A 108 17.50 -3.36 -10.32
N ASN A 109 17.89 -4.56 -10.76
CA ASN A 109 16.95 -5.52 -11.36
C ASN A 109 15.83 -5.92 -10.41
N PHE A 110 16.10 -6.06 -9.11
CA PHE A 110 15.06 -6.28 -8.10
C PHE A 110 14.16 -5.04 -7.94
N LEU A 111 14.74 -3.85 -7.85
CA LEU A 111 13.99 -2.61 -7.71
C LEU A 111 13.08 -2.35 -8.91
N ASP A 112 13.57 -2.56 -10.13
CA ASP A 112 12.81 -2.33 -11.36
C ASP A 112 11.64 -3.33 -11.51
N LYS A 113 11.77 -4.54 -10.96
CA LYS A 113 10.67 -5.52 -10.91
C LYS A 113 9.56 -5.14 -9.92
N ILE A 114 9.88 -4.41 -8.86
CA ILE A 114 8.91 -4.03 -7.83
C ILE A 114 8.36 -2.62 -8.04
N HIS A 115 9.11 -1.71 -8.67
CA HIS A 115 8.67 -0.35 -8.89
C HIS A 115 7.48 -0.28 -9.85
N ARG A 116 6.40 0.40 -9.45
CA ARG A 116 5.16 0.58 -10.25
C ARG A 116 4.50 -0.73 -10.71
N ARG A 117 4.60 -1.77 -9.90
CA ARG A 117 3.97 -3.06 -10.17
C ARG A 117 2.44 -2.91 -10.28
N SER A 118 1.84 -3.55 -11.28
CA SER A 118 0.39 -3.58 -11.49
C SER A 118 -0.29 -4.83 -10.92
N SER A 119 0.48 -5.84 -10.51
CA SER A 119 0.02 -7.15 -10.02
C SER A 119 1.02 -7.80 -9.06
#